data_AF-A0A7Z9XFI1-F1
#
_entry.id   AF-A0A7Z9XFI1-F1
#
_cell.length_a   1.000
_cell.length_b   1.000
_cell.length_c   1.000
_cell.angle_alpha   90.00
_cell.angle_beta   90.00
_cell.angle_gamma   90.00
#
_symmetry.space_group_name_H-M   'P 1'
#
loop_
_entity.id
_entity.type
_entity.pdbx_description
1 polymer ?
#
loop_
_entity_poly.entity_id
_entity_poly.type
_entity_poly.pdbx_seq_one_letter_code
_entity_poly.pdbx_strand_id
1 'polypeptide(L)'
;DTGKASRQHGEPSGDQAPPTLEELRLQLKRLRSRYSEKHPDVIRLRGTIAKREKKQETTPVLRSPTSEARRLMLVQKDDFLSQLKLIDKQLAALAKEEKKTHSEIAQYRQRIEGGPKIEQMFLDLGQDYEEASESYQSVLEKRLQAQLSENLEKSQQGEPVRVLEHAKLPEKPFRPDSRRILTVGFMMALGCGFGLALFREYLDPTFWSSKELESIVDLPVLVSIPVVNTEKERHWNVAKRAAAAGAVFSMVSVLVYALFVLWKVDPTAFHFLVG
;
A
#
# COMPACT_ATOMS: atom_id res chain seq x y z
N ASP A 1 67.42 -94.18 -46.18
CA ASP A 1 66.03 -93.83 -46.49
C ASP A 1 65.92 -92.32 -46.69
N THR A 2 65.42 -91.95 -47.87
CA THR A 2 64.69 -90.73 -48.27
C THR A 2 65.02 -89.31 -47.71
N GLY A 3 65.20 -88.35 -48.65
CA GLY A 3 64.60 -87.01 -48.51
C GLY A 3 65.49 -85.77 -48.78
N LYS A 4 65.45 -85.23 -50.02
CA LYS A 4 65.93 -83.89 -50.41
C LYS A 4 65.14 -82.76 -49.72
N ALA A 5 65.78 -81.63 -49.41
CA ALA A 5 65.23 -80.27 -49.64
C ALA A 5 66.30 -79.16 -49.47
N SER A 6 66.46 -78.36 -50.52
CA SER A 6 67.27 -77.14 -50.59
C SER A 6 66.85 -76.07 -49.57
N ARG A 7 67.82 -75.33 -49.02
CA ARG A 7 67.63 -73.93 -48.64
C ARG A 7 68.83 -73.10 -49.08
N GLN A 8 68.59 -72.34 -50.15
CA GLN A 8 69.31 -71.11 -50.46
C GLN A 8 69.13 -70.14 -49.29
N HIS A 9 70.20 -69.48 -48.86
CA HIS A 9 70.09 -68.22 -48.13
C HIS A 9 70.94 -67.20 -48.87
N GLY A 10 70.28 -66.39 -49.68
CA GLY A 10 70.87 -65.21 -50.29
C GLY A 10 71.08 -64.12 -49.25
N GLU A 11 72.18 -63.39 -49.40
CA GLU A 11 72.25 -62.01 -48.97
C GLU A 11 71.10 -61.20 -49.58
N PRO A 12 70.73 -60.09 -48.92
CA PRO A 12 70.70 -58.86 -49.68
C PRO A 12 71.36 -57.69 -48.95
N SER A 13 72.27 -57.05 -49.69
CA SER A 13 72.52 -55.62 -49.86
C SER A 13 71.58 -54.63 -49.15
N GLY A 14 72.12 -53.51 -48.68
CA GLY A 14 71.37 -52.25 -48.67
C GLY A 14 71.80 -51.22 -47.63
N ASP A 15 72.41 -50.16 -48.14
CA ASP A 15 72.56 -48.80 -47.61
C ASP A 15 71.33 -48.28 -46.84
N GLN A 16 71.19 -48.67 -45.56
CA GLN A 16 70.15 -48.12 -44.68
C GLN A 16 70.70 -46.89 -43.99
N ALA A 17 70.15 -45.73 -44.37
CA ALA A 17 70.32 -44.49 -43.65
C ALA A 17 70.06 -44.73 -42.14
N PRO A 18 70.91 -44.19 -41.23
CA PRO A 18 70.74 -44.40 -39.81
C PRO A 18 69.30 -44.02 -39.38
N PRO A 19 68.57 -44.88 -38.64
CA PRO A 19 67.15 -44.68 -38.35
C PRO A 19 66.88 -43.33 -37.71
N THR A 20 65.79 -42.67 -38.13
CA THR A 20 65.45 -41.29 -37.75
C THR A 20 65.09 -41.22 -36.24
N LEU A 21 65.34 -40.09 -35.57
CA LEU A 21 65.03 -39.94 -34.12
C LEU A 21 63.56 -40.26 -33.81
N GLU A 22 62.68 -39.87 -34.72
CA GLU A 22 61.24 -40.07 -34.63
C GLU A 22 60.85 -41.57 -34.76
N GLU A 23 61.55 -42.32 -35.62
CA GLU A 23 61.38 -43.76 -35.75
C GLU A 23 61.83 -44.51 -34.50
N LEU A 24 62.95 -44.10 -33.88
CA LEU A 24 63.44 -44.67 -32.62
C LEU A 24 62.45 -44.41 -31.47
N ARG A 25 61.83 -43.22 -31.41
CA ARG A 25 60.76 -42.90 -30.45
C ARG A 25 59.50 -43.74 -30.70
N LEU A 26 59.13 -43.94 -31.96
CA LEU A 26 58.00 -44.79 -32.33
C LEU A 26 58.24 -46.26 -31.96
N GLN A 27 59.45 -46.76 -32.20
CA GLN A 27 59.88 -48.10 -31.77
C GLN A 27 59.83 -48.24 -30.24
N LEU A 28 60.27 -47.22 -29.50
CA LEU A 28 60.17 -47.22 -28.03
C LEU A 28 58.70 -47.30 -27.58
N LYS A 29 57.81 -46.55 -28.22
CA LYS A 29 56.37 -46.57 -27.92
C LYS A 29 55.76 -47.96 -28.19
N ARG A 30 56.18 -48.64 -29.26
CA ARG A 30 55.76 -50.03 -29.59
C ARG A 30 56.36 -51.10 -28.67
N LEU A 31 57.57 -50.88 -28.16
CA LEU A 31 58.20 -51.80 -27.20
C LEU A 31 57.59 -51.66 -25.81
N ARG A 32 57.28 -50.43 -25.38
CA ARG A 32 56.59 -50.15 -24.11
C ARG A 32 55.17 -50.73 -24.03
N SER A 33 54.51 -50.96 -25.17
CA SER A 33 53.19 -51.59 -25.18
C SER A 33 53.24 -53.11 -24.96
N ARG A 34 54.42 -53.73 -25.07
CA ARG A 34 54.61 -55.19 -24.94
C ARG A 34 55.54 -55.60 -23.79
N TYR A 35 56.42 -54.71 -23.35
CA TYR A 35 57.43 -54.98 -22.33
C TYR A 35 57.40 -53.91 -21.23
N SER A 36 57.67 -54.33 -20.00
CA SER A 36 57.80 -53.44 -18.84
C SER A 36 59.03 -52.54 -18.95
N GLU A 37 59.04 -51.42 -18.23
CA GLU A 37 60.11 -50.41 -18.28
C GLU A 37 61.51 -50.95 -17.91
N LYS A 38 61.57 -52.09 -17.23
CA LYS A 38 62.82 -52.77 -16.82
C LYS A 38 63.38 -53.74 -17.87
N HIS A 39 62.75 -53.89 -19.04
CA HIS A 39 63.23 -54.80 -20.08
C HIS A 39 64.53 -54.27 -20.72
N PRO A 40 65.56 -55.12 -20.93
CA PRO A 40 66.87 -54.68 -21.43
C PRO A 40 66.82 -53.92 -22.76
N ASP A 41 65.89 -54.27 -23.65
CA ASP A 41 65.72 -53.58 -24.94
C ASP A 41 65.16 -52.16 -24.82
N VAL A 42 64.27 -51.89 -23.86
CA VAL A 42 63.73 -50.54 -23.63
C VAL A 42 64.82 -49.60 -23.09
N ILE A 43 65.67 -50.12 -22.20
CA ILE A 43 66.81 -49.40 -21.62
C ILE A 43 67.84 -49.06 -22.71
N ARG A 44 68.18 -50.04 -23.56
CA ARG A 44 69.10 -49.84 -24.69
C ARG A 44 68.58 -48.78 -25.66
N LEU A 45 67.30 -48.87 -26.05
CA LEU A 45 66.68 -47.94 -27.00
C LEU A 45 66.58 -46.51 -26.43
N ARG A 46 66.21 -46.38 -25.15
CA ARG A 46 66.21 -45.09 -24.44
C ARG A 46 67.61 -44.48 -24.37
N GLY A 47 68.63 -45.30 -24.11
CA GLY A 47 70.03 -44.87 -24.12
C GLY A 47 70.49 -44.40 -25.51
N THR A 48 70.06 -45.07 -26.58
CA THR A 48 70.35 -44.62 -27.96
C THR A 48 69.65 -43.32 -28.33
N ILE A 49 68.40 -43.11 -27.90
CA ILE A 49 67.67 -41.85 -28.11
C ILE A 49 68.36 -40.71 -27.36
N ALA A 50 68.70 -40.88 -26.09
CA ALA A 50 69.38 -39.85 -25.30
C ALA A 50 70.76 -39.47 -25.88
N LYS A 51 71.53 -40.44 -26.38
CA LYS A 51 72.81 -40.18 -27.06
C LYS A 51 72.62 -39.40 -28.38
N ARG A 52 71.53 -39.64 -29.10
CA ARG A 52 71.21 -38.95 -30.35
C ARG A 52 70.63 -37.56 -30.12
N GLU A 53 69.72 -37.39 -29.18
CA GLU A 53 69.20 -36.08 -28.75
C GLU A 53 70.35 -35.16 -28.35
N LYS A 54 71.29 -35.66 -27.52
CA LYS A 54 72.45 -34.88 -27.10
C LYS A 54 73.36 -34.49 -28.27
N LYS A 55 73.55 -35.38 -29.27
CA LYS A 55 74.30 -35.06 -30.51
C LYS A 55 73.58 -34.05 -31.38
N GLN A 56 72.25 -34.03 -31.38
CA GLN A 56 71.41 -33.12 -32.15
C GLN A 56 71.38 -31.71 -31.55
N GLU A 57 71.48 -31.59 -30.22
CA GLU A 57 71.63 -30.30 -29.53
C GLU A 57 73.04 -29.71 -29.68
N THR A 58 74.11 -30.52 -29.73
CA THR A 58 75.50 -30.04 -29.86
C THR A 58 75.98 -29.81 -31.30
N THR A 59 75.15 -30.05 -32.31
CA THR A 59 75.49 -29.74 -33.70
C THR A 59 74.78 -28.45 -34.11
N PRO A 60 75.44 -27.27 -34.09
CA PRO A 60 74.84 -26.07 -34.64
C PRO A 60 74.69 -26.30 -36.14
N VAL A 61 73.45 -26.36 -36.60
CA VAL A 61 73.12 -26.49 -38.02
C VAL A 61 73.53 -25.18 -38.71
N LEU A 62 74.81 -25.11 -39.10
CA LEU A 62 75.29 -24.27 -40.20
C LEU A 62 74.86 -24.94 -41.52
N ARG A 63 73.54 -25.04 -41.72
CA ARG A 63 72.95 -25.03 -43.04
C ARG A 63 72.26 -23.69 -43.14
N SER A 64 73.03 -22.68 -43.50
CA SER A 64 72.51 -21.41 -43.98
C SER A 64 71.50 -21.77 -45.08
N PRO A 65 70.19 -21.51 -44.91
CA PRO A 65 69.33 -21.45 -46.09
C PRO A 65 69.95 -20.36 -46.96
N THR A 66 70.05 -20.61 -48.26
CA THR A 66 70.38 -19.58 -49.25
C THR A 66 69.66 -18.29 -48.85
N SER A 67 70.35 -17.14 -48.85
CA SER A 67 69.82 -15.85 -48.39
C SER A 67 68.43 -15.53 -48.95
N GLU A 68 68.11 -16.08 -50.12
CA GLU A 68 66.81 -16.09 -50.79
C GLU A 68 65.71 -16.88 -50.05
N ALA A 69 65.95 -18.10 -49.57
CA ALA A 69 64.96 -18.92 -48.86
C ALA A 69 64.58 -18.31 -47.49
N ARG A 70 65.55 -17.69 -46.80
CA ARG A 70 65.29 -16.93 -45.57
C ARG A 70 64.49 -15.65 -45.86
N ARG A 71 64.80 -14.94 -46.95
CA ARG A 71 64.02 -13.79 -47.42
C ARG A 71 62.59 -14.19 -47.79
N LEU A 72 62.40 -15.31 -48.50
CA LEU A 72 61.09 -15.81 -48.90
C LEU A 72 60.22 -16.17 -47.69
N MET A 73 60.79 -16.82 -46.67
CA MET A 73 60.08 -17.10 -45.41
C MET A 73 59.75 -15.85 -44.59
N LEU A 74 60.60 -14.82 -44.61
CA LEU A 74 60.33 -13.55 -43.93
C LEU A 74 59.21 -12.78 -44.64
N VAL A 75 59.23 -12.70 -45.97
CA VAL A 75 58.16 -12.08 -46.77
C VAL A 75 56.83 -12.81 -46.56
N GLN A 76 56.84 -14.15 -46.55
CA GLN A 76 55.63 -14.94 -46.34
C GLN A 76 55.09 -14.80 -44.90
N LYS A 77 55.96 -14.58 -43.90
CA LYS A 77 55.54 -14.23 -42.53
C LYS A 77 54.94 -12.83 -42.45
N ASP A 78 55.54 -11.85 -43.13
CA ASP A 78 55.04 -10.48 -43.15
C ASP A 78 53.68 -10.39 -43.85
N ASP A 79 53.47 -11.14 -44.95
CA ASP A 79 52.17 -11.29 -45.61
C ASP A 79 51.13 -11.87 -44.65
N PHE A 80 51.45 -12.94 -43.91
CA PHE A 80 50.53 -13.55 -42.95
C PHE A 80 50.18 -12.62 -41.79
N LEU A 81 51.17 -11.88 -41.26
CA LEU A 81 50.96 -10.87 -40.21
C LEU A 81 50.11 -9.70 -40.70
N SER A 82 50.25 -9.32 -41.98
CA SER A 82 49.42 -8.27 -42.58
C SER A 82 47.96 -8.72 -42.72
N GLN A 83 47.72 -9.98 -43.09
CA GLN A 83 46.38 -10.57 -43.16
C GLN A 83 45.73 -10.66 -41.77
N LEU A 84 46.49 -11.08 -40.75
CA LEU A 84 45.98 -11.13 -39.37
C LEU A 84 45.53 -9.75 -38.89
N LYS A 85 46.36 -8.71 -39.12
CA LYS A 85 46.02 -7.32 -38.78
C LYS A 85 44.78 -6.82 -39.52
N LEU A 86 44.57 -7.25 -40.77
CA LEU A 86 43.39 -6.89 -41.54
C LEU A 86 42.13 -7.53 -40.93
N ILE A 87 42.21 -8.82 -40.58
CA ILE A 87 41.12 -9.55 -39.92
C ILE A 87 40.80 -8.93 -38.56
N ASP A 88 41.80 -8.59 -37.74
CA ASP A 88 41.59 -7.93 -36.45
C ASP A 88 40.90 -6.57 -36.60
N LYS A 89 41.27 -5.79 -37.63
CA LYS A 89 40.60 -4.53 -37.96
C LYS A 89 39.14 -4.75 -38.39
N GLN A 90 38.88 -5.77 -39.20
CA GLN A 90 37.51 -6.12 -39.60
C GLN A 90 36.69 -6.57 -38.40
N LEU A 91 37.25 -7.41 -37.52
CA LEU A 91 36.59 -7.86 -36.29
C LEU A 91 36.22 -6.67 -35.38
N ALA A 92 37.16 -5.74 -35.20
CA ALA A 92 36.92 -4.52 -34.42
C ALA A 92 35.86 -3.62 -35.07
N ALA A 93 35.84 -3.52 -36.40
CA ALA A 93 34.82 -2.77 -37.14
C ALA A 93 33.44 -3.41 -36.98
N LEU A 94 33.32 -4.73 -37.15
CA LEU A 94 32.07 -5.47 -36.94
C LEU A 94 31.58 -5.36 -35.50
N ALA A 95 32.45 -5.50 -34.50
CA ALA A 95 32.06 -5.35 -33.10
C ALA A 95 31.55 -3.94 -32.79
N LYS A 96 32.12 -2.92 -33.44
CA LYS A 96 31.65 -1.54 -33.32
C LYS A 96 30.29 -1.35 -33.99
N GLU A 97 30.08 -1.96 -35.15
CA GLU A 97 28.81 -1.96 -35.87
C GLU A 97 27.71 -2.69 -35.09
N GLU A 98 28.01 -3.87 -34.54
CA GLU A 98 27.13 -4.64 -33.66
C GLU A 98 26.68 -3.80 -32.47
N LYS A 99 27.63 -3.16 -31.77
CA LYS A 99 27.33 -2.29 -30.64
C LYS A 99 26.46 -1.10 -31.04
N LYS A 100 26.71 -0.49 -32.21
CA LYS A 100 25.91 0.62 -32.74
C LYS A 100 24.48 0.16 -33.03
N THR A 101 24.31 -0.97 -33.72
CA THR A 101 23.01 -1.55 -34.03
C THR A 101 22.24 -1.92 -32.76
N HIS A 102 22.90 -2.51 -31.76
CA HIS A 102 22.27 -2.79 -30.46
C HIS A 102 21.82 -1.52 -29.73
N SER A 103 22.62 -0.46 -29.78
CA SER A 103 22.25 0.86 -29.27
C SER A 103 21.01 1.41 -30.00
N GLU A 104 20.98 1.33 -31.32
CA GLU A 104 19.83 1.78 -32.12
C GLU A 104 18.58 0.97 -31.79
N ILE A 105 18.68 -0.36 -31.69
CA ILE A 105 17.58 -1.24 -31.27
C ILE A 105 17.07 -0.85 -29.88
N ALA A 106 17.96 -0.57 -28.92
CA ALA A 106 17.56 -0.14 -27.59
C ALA A 106 16.80 1.19 -27.62
N GLN A 107 17.26 2.16 -28.42
CA GLN A 107 16.57 3.44 -28.60
C GLN A 107 15.19 3.26 -29.25
N TYR A 108 15.08 2.39 -30.27
CA TYR A 108 13.80 2.10 -30.91
C TYR A 108 12.84 1.37 -29.97
N ARG A 109 13.31 0.40 -29.17
CA ARG A 109 12.50 -0.26 -28.14
C ARG A 109 11.96 0.74 -27.12
N GLN A 110 12.79 1.65 -26.63
CA GLN A 110 12.35 2.69 -25.71
C GLN A 110 11.28 3.62 -26.32
N ARG A 111 11.40 3.95 -27.62
CA ARG A 111 10.38 4.73 -28.34
C ARG A 111 9.07 3.96 -28.49
N ILE A 112 9.13 2.66 -28.78
CA ILE A 112 7.95 1.79 -28.93
C ILE A 112 7.25 1.61 -27.57
N GLU A 113 8.01 1.41 -26.50
CA GLU A 113 7.47 1.33 -25.13
C GLU A 113 6.78 2.63 -24.69
N GLY A 114 7.16 3.77 -25.27
CA GLY A 114 6.46 5.05 -25.10
C GLY A 114 5.14 5.15 -25.88
N GLY A 115 4.95 4.35 -26.93
CA GLY A 115 3.77 4.39 -27.80
C GLY A 115 2.44 4.23 -27.06
N PRO A 116 2.24 3.18 -26.24
CA PRO A 116 1.01 2.99 -25.48
C PRO A 116 0.67 4.15 -24.53
N LYS A 117 1.68 4.81 -23.96
CA LYS A 117 1.47 5.96 -23.08
C LYS A 117 1.00 7.20 -23.85
N ILE A 118 1.57 7.43 -25.02
CA ILE A 118 1.15 8.53 -25.90
C ILE A 118 -0.28 8.29 -26.37
N GLU A 119 -0.63 7.04 -26.74
CA GLU A 119 -2.00 6.68 -27.11
C GLU A 119 -2.99 6.94 -25.97
N GLN A 120 -2.66 6.52 -24.75
CA GLN A 120 -3.47 6.82 -23.56
C GLN A 120 -3.66 8.33 -23.35
N MET A 121 -2.59 9.11 -23.44
CA MET A 121 -2.68 10.58 -23.32
C MET A 121 -3.59 11.20 -24.40
N PHE A 122 -3.57 10.67 -25.62
CA PHE A 122 -4.46 11.15 -26.69
C PHE A 122 -5.93 10.78 -26.44
N LEU A 123 -6.19 9.58 -25.93
CA LEU A 123 -7.53 9.15 -25.55
C LEU A 123 -8.09 9.99 -24.40
N ASP A 124 -7.29 10.19 -23.35
CA ASP A 124 -7.65 11.02 -22.20
C ASP A 124 -7.94 12.46 -22.63
N LEU A 125 -7.05 13.06 -23.45
CA LEU A 125 -7.24 14.41 -23.97
C LEU A 125 -8.48 14.54 -24.86
N GLY A 126 -8.80 13.49 -25.64
CA GLY A 126 -10.01 13.44 -26.46
C GLY A 126 -11.28 13.40 -25.60
N GLN A 127 -11.28 12.58 -24.55
CA GLN A 127 -12.38 12.49 -23.59
C GLN A 127 -12.59 13.81 -22.84
N ASP A 128 -11.51 14.43 -22.35
CA ASP A 128 -11.56 15.72 -21.67
C ASP A 128 -12.14 16.82 -22.57
N TYR A 129 -11.77 16.81 -23.85
CA TYR A 129 -12.30 17.76 -24.84
C TYR A 129 -13.80 17.56 -25.07
N GLU A 130 -14.25 16.31 -25.19
CA GLU A 130 -15.66 15.98 -25.40
C GLU A 130 -16.51 16.37 -24.19
N GLU A 131 -16.05 16.06 -22.97
CA GLU A 131 -16.71 16.48 -21.72
C GLU A 131 -16.79 18.00 -21.59
N ALA A 132 -15.70 18.72 -21.91
CA ALA A 132 -15.68 20.18 -21.88
C ALA A 132 -16.66 20.79 -22.90
N SER A 133 -16.75 20.20 -24.10
CA SER A 133 -17.69 20.61 -25.15
C SER A 133 -19.15 20.40 -24.72
N GLU A 134 -19.48 19.21 -24.18
CA GLU A 134 -20.82 18.91 -23.68
C GLU A 134 -21.22 19.83 -22.51
N SER A 135 -20.30 20.05 -21.56
CA SER A 135 -20.51 20.97 -20.46
C SER A 135 -20.78 22.38 -20.95
N TYR A 136 -19.99 22.88 -21.90
CA TYR A 136 -20.20 24.19 -22.53
C TYR A 136 -21.57 24.30 -23.21
N GLN A 137 -21.97 23.28 -23.98
CA GLN A 137 -23.29 23.24 -24.62
C GLN A 137 -24.42 23.26 -23.59
N SER A 138 -24.30 22.48 -22.51
CA SER A 138 -25.31 22.45 -21.45
C SER A 138 -25.46 23.79 -20.73
N VAL A 139 -24.36 24.50 -20.49
CA VAL A 139 -24.37 25.83 -19.88
C VAL A 139 -24.95 26.86 -20.83
N LEU A 140 -24.62 26.77 -22.13
CA LEU A 140 -25.20 27.63 -23.16
C LEU A 140 -26.72 27.44 -23.25
N GLU A 141 -27.20 26.20 -23.26
CA GLU A 141 -28.63 25.89 -23.29
C GLU A 141 -29.36 26.44 -22.06
N LYS A 142 -28.83 26.20 -20.86
CA LYS A 142 -29.38 26.76 -19.61
C LYS A 142 -29.43 28.29 -19.64
N ARG A 143 -28.40 28.94 -20.19
CA ARG A 143 -28.37 30.40 -20.34
C ARG A 143 -29.46 30.87 -21.30
N LEU A 144 -29.62 30.21 -22.45
CA LEU A 144 -30.67 30.54 -23.41
C LEU A 144 -32.06 30.34 -22.81
N GLN A 145 -32.27 29.26 -22.05
CA GLN A 145 -33.53 29.00 -21.36
C GLN A 145 -33.82 30.07 -20.30
N ALA A 146 -32.83 30.44 -19.47
CA ALA A 146 -32.99 31.49 -18.48
C ALA A 146 -33.31 32.84 -19.14
N GLN A 147 -32.64 33.18 -20.25
CA GLN A 147 -32.95 34.36 -21.03
C GLN A 147 -34.35 34.31 -21.64
N LEU A 148 -34.80 33.16 -22.14
CA LEU A 148 -36.17 33.00 -22.64
C LEU A 148 -37.19 33.24 -21.53
N SER A 149 -36.98 32.63 -20.35
CA SER A 149 -37.84 32.83 -19.18
C SER A 149 -37.88 34.29 -18.72
N GLU A 150 -36.72 34.96 -18.66
CA GLU A 150 -36.63 36.38 -18.34
C GLU A 150 -37.38 37.24 -19.36
N ASN A 151 -37.24 36.95 -20.66
CA ASN A 151 -37.94 37.67 -21.71
C ASN A 151 -39.46 37.44 -21.66
N LEU A 152 -39.92 36.22 -21.34
CA LEU A 152 -41.34 35.90 -21.16
C LEU A 152 -41.95 36.62 -19.96
N GLU A 153 -41.20 36.71 -18.85
CA GLU A 153 -41.59 37.47 -17.66
C GLU A 153 -41.64 38.98 -17.96
N LYS A 154 -40.60 39.54 -18.58
CA LYS A 154 -40.54 40.95 -18.99
C LYS A 154 -41.62 41.33 -20.01
N SER A 155 -41.92 40.44 -20.95
CA SER A 155 -42.91 40.69 -22.00
C SER A 155 -44.35 40.50 -21.53
N GLN A 156 -44.58 40.14 -20.25
CA GLN A 156 -45.91 39.86 -19.69
C GLN A 156 -46.72 38.83 -20.50
N GLN A 157 -46.04 37.97 -21.28
CA GLN A 157 -46.65 36.89 -22.07
C GLN A 157 -46.73 35.57 -21.29
N GLY A 158 -46.16 35.52 -20.08
CA GLY A 158 -46.59 34.56 -19.07
C GLY A 158 -48.06 34.80 -18.78
N GLU A 159 -48.87 33.74 -18.86
CA GLU A 159 -50.27 33.74 -18.47
C GLU A 159 -50.44 34.59 -17.20
N PRO A 160 -51.31 35.63 -17.19
CA PRO A 160 -51.40 36.51 -16.04
C PRO A 160 -51.71 35.62 -14.85
N VAL A 161 -50.75 35.53 -13.90
CA VAL A 161 -50.89 34.73 -12.69
C VAL A 161 -52.02 35.36 -11.90
N ARG A 162 -53.24 34.92 -12.21
CA ARG A 162 -54.44 35.36 -11.55
C ARG A 162 -54.45 34.62 -10.23
N VAL A 163 -54.29 35.37 -9.16
CA VAL A 163 -54.40 34.85 -7.79
C VAL A 163 -55.80 34.27 -7.62
N LEU A 164 -55.94 32.95 -7.81
CA LEU A 164 -57.21 32.24 -7.70
C LEU A 164 -57.68 32.21 -6.24
N GLU A 165 -56.71 32.09 -5.32
CA GLU A 165 -56.93 32.15 -3.88
C GLU A 165 -55.76 32.91 -3.24
N HIS A 166 -56.07 33.95 -2.47
CA HIS A 166 -55.06 34.69 -1.73
C HIS A 166 -54.51 33.81 -0.60
N ALA A 167 -53.23 33.97 -0.28
CA ALA A 167 -52.62 33.29 0.85
C ALA A 167 -53.43 33.58 2.12
N LYS A 168 -54.12 32.57 2.65
CA LYS A 168 -54.78 32.66 3.95
C LYS A 168 -53.69 32.84 4.99
N LEU A 169 -53.75 33.94 5.72
CA LEU A 169 -52.89 34.12 6.87
C LEU A 169 -53.17 32.95 7.84
N PRO A 170 -52.13 32.36 8.43
CA PRO A 170 -52.33 31.28 9.38
C PRO A 170 -53.16 31.81 10.56
N GLU A 171 -54.38 31.30 10.72
CA GLU A 171 -55.27 31.66 11.85
C GLU A 171 -54.66 31.26 13.21
N LYS A 172 -53.66 30.38 13.20
CA LYS A 172 -52.96 29.90 14.39
C LYS A 172 -51.45 29.92 14.15
N PRO A 173 -50.65 30.31 15.16
CA PRO A 173 -49.20 30.31 15.05
C PRO A 173 -48.67 28.90 14.78
N PHE A 174 -47.84 28.76 13.74
CA PHE A 174 -47.20 27.49 13.38
C PHE A 174 -46.22 27.03 14.45
N ARG A 175 -45.53 27.98 15.12
CA ARG A 175 -44.63 27.77 16.26
C ARG A 175 -44.51 29.08 17.07
N PRO A 176 -44.22 29.04 18.38
CA PRO A 176 -44.32 27.90 19.29
C PRO A 176 -45.74 27.73 19.87
N ASP A 177 -46.08 26.52 20.32
CA ASP A 177 -47.36 26.25 20.99
C ASP A 177 -47.43 26.99 22.34
N SER A 178 -48.03 28.18 22.37
CA SER A 178 -48.10 29.02 23.57
C SER A 178 -48.68 28.31 24.79
N ARG A 179 -49.61 27.36 24.57
CA ARG A 179 -50.18 26.53 25.64
C ARG A 179 -49.14 25.62 26.29
N ARG A 180 -48.23 25.03 25.51
CA ARG A 180 -47.17 24.14 26.03
C ARG A 180 -46.17 24.93 26.87
N ILE A 181 -45.71 26.07 26.37
CA ILE A 181 -44.78 26.94 27.10
C ILE A 181 -45.41 27.43 28.41
N LEU A 182 -46.67 27.84 28.38
CA LEU A 182 -47.39 28.28 29.58
C LEU A 182 -47.52 27.16 30.62
N THR A 183 -47.86 25.94 30.21
CA THR A 183 -47.96 24.80 31.13
C THR A 183 -46.62 24.42 31.76
N VAL A 184 -45.54 24.42 30.98
CA VAL A 184 -44.19 24.11 31.48
C VAL A 184 -43.70 25.20 32.41
N GLY A 185 -43.86 26.48 32.03
CA GLY A 185 -43.49 27.61 32.89
C GLY A 185 -44.27 27.63 34.21
N PHE A 186 -45.57 27.33 34.17
CA PHE A 186 -46.40 27.25 35.37
C PHE A 186 -45.97 26.11 36.31
N MET A 187 -45.68 24.92 35.76
CA MET A 187 -45.16 23.81 36.56
C MET A 187 -43.78 24.12 37.16
N MET A 188 -42.89 24.74 36.39
CA MET A 188 -41.56 25.11 36.86
C MET A 188 -41.63 26.16 37.98
N ALA A 189 -42.53 27.15 37.86
CA ALA A 189 -42.76 28.16 38.89
C ALA A 189 -43.31 27.55 40.19
N LEU A 190 -44.28 26.64 40.09
CA LEU A 190 -44.81 25.92 41.26
C LEU A 190 -43.75 25.04 41.92
N GLY A 191 -42.99 24.27 41.13
CA GLY A 191 -41.91 23.43 41.62
C GLY A 191 -40.82 24.24 42.33
N CYS A 192 -40.42 25.37 41.74
CA CYS A 192 -39.41 26.25 42.32
C CYS A 192 -39.91 26.96 43.59
N GLY A 193 -41.15 27.45 43.58
CA GLY A 193 -41.77 28.08 44.76
C GLY A 193 -41.90 27.12 45.94
N PHE A 194 -42.32 25.88 45.67
CA PHE A 194 -42.40 24.85 46.71
C PHE A 194 -41.01 24.39 47.17
N GLY A 195 -40.06 24.22 46.24
CA GLY A 195 -38.67 23.90 46.54
C GLY A 195 -38.03 24.94 47.45
N LEU A 196 -38.26 26.23 47.20
CA LEU A 196 -37.77 27.32 48.07
C LEU A 196 -38.42 27.32 49.45
N ALA A 197 -39.72 27.02 49.54
CA ALA A 197 -40.41 26.92 50.84
C ALA A 197 -39.87 25.78 51.68
N LEU A 198 -39.68 24.58 51.09
CA LEU A 198 -39.07 23.44 51.77
C LEU A 198 -37.61 23.69 52.12
N PHE A 199 -36.84 24.32 51.23
CA PHE A 199 -35.45 24.68 51.50
C PHE A 199 -35.35 25.63 52.69
N ARG A 200 -36.29 26.58 52.81
CA ARG A 200 -36.38 27.47 53.96
C ARG A 200 -36.74 26.74 55.26
N GLU A 201 -37.69 25.81 55.21
CA GLU A 201 -38.05 24.99 56.37
C GLU A 201 -36.90 24.07 56.80
N TYR A 202 -36.15 23.51 55.85
CA TYR A 202 -34.98 22.68 56.14
C TYR A 202 -33.85 23.50 56.80
N LEU A 203 -33.79 24.79 56.52
CA LEU A 203 -32.87 25.73 57.16
C LEU A 203 -33.36 26.23 58.53
N ASP A 204 -34.59 25.94 58.95
CA ASP A 204 -35.12 26.33 60.27
C ASP A 204 -34.77 25.28 61.33
N PRO A 205 -33.86 25.59 62.28
CA PRO A 205 -33.42 24.65 63.31
C PRO A 205 -34.40 24.61 64.49
N THR A 206 -35.69 24.34 64.23
CA THR A 206 -36.70 24.27 65.29
C THR A 206 -36.91 22.83 65.74
N PHE A 207 -36.56 22.54 67.00
CA PHE A 207 -36.81 21.24 67.63
C PHE A 207 -38.27 21.13 68.09
N TRP A 208 -39.01 20.13 67.60
CA TRP A 208 -40.44 19.98 67.88
C TRP A 208 -40.77 18.94 68.95
N SER A 209 -39.82 18.12 69.38
CA SER A 209 -40.06 17.03 70.32
C SER A 209 -39.10 17.05 71.51
N SER A 210 -39.63 16.88 72.71
CA SER A 210 -38.84 16.77 73.95
C SER A 210 -37.84 15.60 73.91
N LYS A 211 -38.18 14.51 73.22
CA LYS A 211 -37.28 13.36 72.99
C LYS A 211 -36.10 13.70 72.06
N GLU A 212 -36.29 14.60 71.13
CA GLU A 212 -35.26 15.03 70.18
C GLU A 212 -34.21 15.89 70.90
N LEU A 213 -34.67 16.78 71.78
CA LEU A 213 -33.80 17.56 72.66
C LEU A 213 -33.02 16.68 73.65
N GLU A 214 -33.68 15.69 74.26
CA GLU A 214 -33.06 14.73 75.18
C GLU A 214 -31.97 13.90 74.49
N SER A 215 -32.16 13.51 73.22
CA SER A 215 -31.16 12.75 72.45
C SER A 215 -29.93 13.53 72.02
N ILE A 216 -30.05 14.86 71.84
CA ILE A 216 -28.94 15.72 71.40
C ILE A 216 -28.14 16.23 72.61
N VAL A 217 -28.84 16.53 73.70
CA VAL A 217 -28.28 17.16 74.89
C VAL A 217 -27.92 16.13 75.98
N ASP A 218 -28.36 14.87 75.84
CA ASP A 218 -28.09 13.71 76.73
C ASP A 218 -28.45 13.98 78.21
N LEU A 219 -29.43 14.87 78.42
CA LEU A 219 -29.92 15.32 79.71
C LEU A 219 -31.42 15.03 79.82
N PRO A 220 -31.88 14.36 80.90
CA PRO A 220 -33.29 14.03 81.05
C PRO A 220 -34.14 15.29 81.20
N VAL A 221 -35.30 15.33 80.53
CA VAL A 221 -36.21 16.49 80.60
C VAL A 221 -37.01 16.43 81.91
N LEU A 222 -36.70 17.30 82.87
CA LEU A 222 -37.34 17.28 84.20
C LEU A 222 -38.82 17.72 84.18
N VAL A 223 -39.16 18.72 83.37
CA VAL A 223 -40.52 19.26 83.26
C VAL A 223 -40.74 19.78 81.83
N SER A 224 -41.78 19.30 81.16
CA SER A 224 -42.30 19.92 79.94
C SER A 224 -43.45 20.87 80.31
N ILE A 225 -43.31 22.16 80.04
CA ILE A 225 -44.40 23.12 80.20
C ILE A 225 -45.27 23.04 78.93
N PRO A 226 -46.51 22.52 79.00
CA PRO A 226 -47.38 22.51 77.85
C PRO A 226 -47.72 23.96 77.48
N VAL A 227 -47.40 24.35 76.25
CA VAL A 227 -47.87 25.63 75.71
C VAL A 227 -49.38 25.51 75.58
N VAL A 228 -50.14 26.28 76.37
CA VAL A 228 -51.60 26.32 76.29
C VAL A 228 -51.97 27.21 75.11
N ASN A 229 -52.01 26.63 73.92
CA ASN A 229 -52.43 27.34 72.72
C ASN A 229 -53.88 27.82 72.89
N THR A 230 -54.11 29.12 72.71
CA THR A 230 -55.47 29.70 72.69
C THR A 230 -56.27 29.04 71.55
N GLU A 231 -57.61 28.97 71.62
CA GLU A 231 -58.42 28.38 70.53
C GLU A 231 -58.11 29.00 69.16
N LYS A 232 -57.69 30.27 69.15
CA LYS A 232 -57.18 31.01 67.99
C LYS A 232 -55.80 30.59 67.46
N GLU A 233 -55.00 29.85 68.21
CA GLU A 233 -53.71 29.32 67.74
C GLU A 233 -53.83 27.85 67.31
N ARG A 234 -54.79 27.11 67.87
CA ARG A 234 -55.06 25.71 67.50
C ARG A 234 -55.52 25.58 66.05
N HIS A 235 -56.46 26.41 65.61
CA HIS A 235 -56.90 26.40 64.21
C HIS A 235 -55.82 26.91 63.25
N TRP A 236 -54.94 27.84 63.68
CA TRP A 236 -53.79 28.27 62.88
C TRP A 236 -52.73 27.17 62.73
N ASN A 237 -52.47 26.39 63.77
CA ASN A 237 -51.50 25.29 63.72
C ASN A 237 -52.05 24.06 62.97
N VAL A 238 -53.34 23.77 63.11
CA VAL A 238 -54.01 22.75 62.28
C VAL A 238 -54.09 23.20 60.82
N ALA A 239 -54.33 24.49 60.56
CA ALA A 239 -54.30 25.05 59.21
C ALA A 239 -52.89 25.02 58.61
N LYS A 240 -51.84 25.31 59.38
CA LYS A 240 -50.44 25.16 58.92
C LYS A 240 -50.09 23.71 58.58
N ARG A 241 -50.50 22.74 59.40
CA ARG A 241 -50.29 21.31 59.13
C ARG A 241 -51.12 20.80 57.95
N ALA A 242 -52.36 21.26 57.82
CA ALA A 242 -53.22 20.96 56.68
C ALA A 242 -52.71 21.61 55.39
N ALA A 243 -52.13 22.82 55.48
CA ALA A 243 -51.47 23.49 54.36
C ALA A 243 -50.19 22.75 53.96
N ALA A 244 -49.38 22.27 54.91
CA ALA A 244 -48.21 21.45 54.63
C ALA A 244 -48.61 20.11 53.97
N ALA A 245 -49.61 19.40 54.50
CA ALA A 245 -50.13 18.17 53.91
C ALA A 245 -50.75 18.41 52.52
N GLY A 246 -51.48 19.50 52.35
CA GLY A 246 -52.04 19.92 51.06
C GLY A 246 -50.96 20.29 50.05
N ALA A 247 -49.85 20.88 50.50
CA ALA A 247 -48.74 21.22 49.63
C ALA A 247 -47.97 19.98 49.17
N VAL A 248 -47.76 18.99 50.05
CA VAL A 248 -47.22 17.67 49.67
C VAL A 248 -48.14 16.97 48.66
N PHE A 249 -49.45 16.98 48.88
CA PHE A 249 -50.42 16.41 47.94
C PHE A 249 -50.40 17.13 46.58
N SER A 250 -50.26 18.47 46.58
CA SER A 250 -50.12 19.25 45.35
C SER A 250 -48.82 18.94 44.60
N MET A 251 -47.70 18.70 45.31
CA MET A 251 -46.43 18.31 44.71
C MET A 251 -46.51 16.92 44.07
N VAL A 252 -47.14 15.96 44.74
CA VAL A 252 -47.37 14.62 44.18
C VAL A 252 -48.28 14.71 42.95
N SER A 253 -49.33 15.52 42.98
CA SER A 253 -50.21 15.73 41.83
C SER A 253 -49.50 16.37 40.64
N VAL A 254 -48.60 17.33 40.88
CA VAL A 254 -47.76 17.98 39.85
C VAL A 254 -46.79 16.96 39.25
N LEU A 255 -46.14 16.13 40.08
CA LEU A 255 -45.27 15.05 39.61
C LEU A 255 -46.01 14.01 38.77
N VAL A 256 -47.18 13.56 39.22
CA VAL A 256 -48.01 12.58 38.48
C VAL A 256 -48.46 13.16 37.14
N TYR A 257 -48.87 14.44 37.09
CA TYR A 257 -49.25 15.09 35.83
C TYR A 257 -48.06 15.26 34.89
N ALA A 258 -46.87 15.60 35.41
CA ALA A 258 -45.64 15.67 34.61
C ALA A 258 -45.28 14.31 34.02
N LEU A 259 -45.39 13.23 34.81
CA LEU A 259 -45.15 11.85 34.37
C LEU A 259 -46.18 11.38 33.33
N PHE A 260 -47.44 11.78 33.47
CA PHE A 260 -48.50 11.53 32.49
C PHE A 260 -48.27 12.28 31.17
N VAL A 261 -47.85 13.55 31.23
CA VAL A 261 -47.50 14.33 30.04
C VAL A 261 -46.29 13.73 29.33
N LEU A 262 -45.25 13.32 30.08
CA LEU A 262 -44.09 12.63 29.52
C LEU A 262 -44.48 11.29 28.84
N TRP A 263 -45.31 10.48 29.49
CA TRP A 263 -45.80 9.21 28.93
C TRP A 263 -46.61 9.40 27.64
N LYS A 264 -47.39 10.48 27.55
CA LYS A 264 -48.18 10.80 26.36
C LYS A 264 -47.35 11.36 25.20
N VAL A 265 -46.21 12.00 25.50
CA VAL A 265 -45.35 12.62 24.49
C VAL A 265 -44.45 11.59 23.82
N ASP A 266 -43.89 10.61 24.56
CA ASP A 266 -43.04 9.55 24.00
C ASP A 266 -43.25 8.18 24.70
N PRO A 267 -44.05 7.26 24.14
CA PRO A 267 -44.23 5.90 24.68
C PRO A 267 -42.95 5.04 24.64
N THR A 268 -41.92 5.45 23.91
CA THR A 268 -40.72 4.66 23.59
C THR A 268 -39.52 5.00 24.47
N ALA A 269 -39.54 6.10 25.23
CA ALA A 269 -38.42 6.48 26.10
C ALA A 269 -38.18 5.50 27.28
N PHE A 270 -39.21 4.74 27.68
CA PHE A 270 -39.11 3.76 28.76
C PHE A 270 -38.32 2.48 28.39
N HIS A 271 -38.16 2.18 27.10
CA HIS A 271 -37.42 0.98 26.68
C HIS A 271 -35.89 1.13 26.77
N PHE A 272 -35.38 2.37 26.87
CA PHE A 272 -33.93 2.62 26.92
C PHE A 272 -33.34 2.58 28.34
N LEU A 273 -34.18 2.51 29.38
CA LEU A 273 -33.74 2.55 30.78
C LEU A 273 -33.83 1.17 31.49
N VAL A 274 -34.32 0.14 30.80
CA VAL A 274 -34.41 -1.25 31.29
C VAL A 274 -33.61 -2.22 30.39
N GLY A 275 -32.69 -1.70 29.58
CA GLY A 275 -31.74 -2.47 28.77
C GLY A 275 -30.34 -2.41 29.37
#